data_AF-A0A939F8E7-F1
#
_entry.id   AF-A0A939F8E7-F1
#
_cell.length_a   1.000
_cell.length_b   1.000
_cell.length_c   1.000
_cell.angle_alpha   90.00
_cell.angle_beta   90.00
_cell.angle_gamma   90.00
#
_symmetry.space_group_name_H-M   'P 1'
#
loop_
_entity.id
_entity.type
_entity.pdbx_description
1 polymer ?
#
loop_
_entity_poly.entity_id
_entity_poly.type
_entity_poly.pdbx_seq_one_letter_code
_entity_poly.pdbx_strand_id
1 'polypeptide(L)'
;MTLSAWPELLRISALFTVPGDALAGAAAEGARFSRSTAYAIGASLCLYEAGMALNDWADREEDARDRPHRPIPSGRIGAGAALGASVALTGAGLALASRAGGRALGVSVALAATVWSYDLYWKHTPAGPAAMAAARSLDLLLGAASTGPVTRRALVPAALLGAHTYAVTTVSRHETQGGSVRAPLAALAATALISAWGLRPHTPGPQSPDGLDFAHVGSYAQVQNGRDQQNQARPAIEDMRPKVAYGGSGGSPRHAAEPQSVTAGRGGVSPRTPRM
;
A
#
# COMPACT_ATOMS: atom_id res chain seq x y z
N MET A 1 -13.74 11.52 20.41
CA MET A 1 -13.52 10.61 19.27
C MET A 1 -14.60 10.84 18.25
N THR A 2 -14.26 11.16 17.00
CA THR A 2 -15.24 11.40 15.93
C THR A 2 -15.44 10.13 15.11
N LEU A 3 -16.67 9.64 15.00
CA LEU A 3 -16.99 8.42 14.24
C LEU A 3 -16.56 8.50 12.76
N SER A 4 -16.54 9.72 12.20
CA SER A 4 -16.12 10.00 10.82
C SER A 4 -14.62 9.80 10.54
N ALA A 5 -13.77 9.65 11.57
CA ALA A 5 -12.33 9.45 11.39
C ALA A 5 -11.93 7.97 11.25
N TRP A 6 -12.81 7.04 11.66
CA TRP A 6 -12.54 5.61 11.54
C TRP A 6 -12.44 5.12 10.09
N PRO A 7 -13.27 5.58 9.14
CA PRO A 7 -13.11 5.24 7.73
C PRO A 7 -11.75 5.62 7.12
N GLU A 8 -11.17 6.73 7.61
CA GLU A 8 -9.87 7.22 7.17
C GLU A 8 -8.73 6.35 7.73
N LEU A 9 -8.84 5.94 9.00
CA LEU A 9 -7.86 5.06 9.66
C LEU A 9 -7.93 3.62 9.12
N LEU A 10 -9.13 3.07 9.02
CA LEU A 10 -9.43 1.72 8.51
C LEU A 10 -9.49 1.67 6.98
N ARG A 11 -8.94 2.70 6.31
CA ARG A 11 -8.87 2.89 4.86
C ARG A 11 -9.95 2.12 4.08
N ILE A 12 -11.23 2.40 4.34
CA ILE A 12 -12.37 1.54 3.93
C ILE A 12 -12.39 1.28 2.41
N SER A 13 -11.82 2.18 1.61
CA SER A 13 -11.63 1.99 0.17
C SER A 13 -10.79 0.77 -0.20
N ALA A 14 -9.84 0.37 0.65
CA ALA A 14 -8.98 -0.79 0.43
C ALA A 14 -9.68 -2.13 0.76
N LEU A 15 -10.74 -2.13 1.59
CA LEU A 15 -11.51 -3.34 1.90
C LEU A 15 -12.12 -4.03 0.66
N PHE A 16 -12.33 -3.28 -0.42
CA PHE A 16 -12.86 -3.82 -1.67
C PHE A 16 -11.81 -4.55 -2.52
N THR A 17 -10.52 -4.37 -2.25
CA THR A 17 -9.42 -4.96 -3.02
C THR A 17 -8.65 -6.02 -2.25
N VAL A 18 -8.63 -5.93 -0.91
CA VAL A 18 -7.97 -6.88 0.00
C VAL A 18 -8.40 -8.35 -0.16
N PRO A 19 -9.69 -8.72 -0.37
CA PRO A 19 -10.06 -10.14 -0.37
C PRO A 19 -9.52 -10.90 -1.59
N GLY A 20 -8.91 -10.20 -2.56
CA GLY A 20 -8.36 -10.78 -3.78
C GLY A 20 -7.31 -11.86 -3.55
N ASP A 21 -6.47 -11.74 -2.51
CA ASP A 21 -5.41 -12.70 -2.23
C ASP A 21 -5.97 -14.01 -1.66
N ALA A 22 -6.80 -13.90 -0.61
CA ALA A 22 -7.46 -15.06 -0.02
C ALA A 22 -8.36 -15.77 -1.05
N LEU A 23 -9.04 -15.02 -1.92
CA LEU A 23 -9.80 -15.60 -3.03
C LEU A 23 -8.89 -16.29 -4.05
N ALA A 24 -7.78 -15.65 -4.44
CA ALA A 24 -6.82 -16.24 -5.38
C ALA A 24 -6.21 -17.54 -4.83
N GLY A 25 -5.91 -17.60 -3.53
CA GLY A 25 -5.40 -18.80 -2.89
C GLY A 25 -6.39 -19.95 -2.89
N ALA A 26 -7.66 -19.68 -2.56
CA ALA A 26 -8.72 -20.69 -2.63
C ALA A 26 -8.97 -21.17 -4.07
N ALA A 27 -8.96 -20.24 -5.03
CA ALA A 27 -9.13 -20.54 -6.45
C ALA A 27 -7.96 -21.35 -7.03
N ALA A 28 -6.72 -21.10 -6.58
CA ALA A 28 -5.54 -21.83 -7.02
C ALA A 28 -5.60 -23.32 -6.68
N GLU A 29 -6.28 -23.69 -5.59
CA GLU A 29 -6.52 -25.09 -5.22
C GLU A 29 -7.69 -25.73 -6.02
N GLY A 30 -8.37 -24.96 -6.88
CA GLY A 30 -9.52 -25.42 -7.67
C GLY A 30 -10.76 -25.68 -6.81
N ALA A 31 -10.81 -25.13 -5.60
CA ALA A 31 -11.90 -25.33 -4.68
C ALA A 31 -13.09 -24.42 -5.02
N ARG A 32 -14.30 -24.94 -4.84
CA ARG A 32 -15.52 -24.12 -4.90
C ARG A 32 -15.59 -23.22 -3.67
N PHE A 33 -16.19 -22.04 -3.83
CA PHE A 33 -16.44 -21.14 -2.71
C PHE A 33 -17.23 -21.86 -1.61
N SER A 34 -16.72 -21.78 -0.38
CA SER A 34 -17.27 -22.49 0.76
C SER A 34 -17.41 -21.56 1.97
N ARG A 35 -18.12 -22.02 3.01
CA ARG A 35 -18.17 -21.31 4.30
C ARG A 35 -16.79 -21.11 4.91
N SER A 36 -15.88 -22.06 4.72
CA SER A 36 -14.48 -21.96 5.17
C SER A 36 -13.75 -20.82 4.45
N THR A 37 -13.94 -20.72 3.13
CA THR A 37 -13.40 -19.64 2.31
C THR A 37 -13.93 -18.28 2.75
N ALA A 38 -15.23 -18.18 3.07
CA ALA A 38 -15.82 -16.95 3.61
C ALA A 38 -15.19 -16.54 4.95
N TYR A 39 -14.93 -17.50 5.85
CA TYR A 39 -14.23 -17.23 7.10
C TYR A 39 -12.77 -16.80 6.88
N ALA A 40 -12.07 -17.40 5.93
CA ALA A 40 -10.70 -17.01 5.59
C ALA A 40 -10.63 -15.60 4.99
N ILE A 41 -11.59 -15.23 4.14
CA ILE A 41 -11.71 -13.85 3.63
C ILE A 41 -11.98 -12.88 4.77
N GLY A 42 -12.90 -13.20 5.67
CA GLY A 42 -13.16 -12.38 6.86
C GLY A 42 -11.91 -12.24 7.73
N ALA A 43 -11.13 -13.32 7.90
CA ALA A 43 -9.87 -13.30 8.64
C ALA A 43 -8.83 -12.39 7.96
N SER A 44 -8.68 -12.49 6.64
CA SER A 44 -7.79 -11.63 5.83
C SER A 44 -8.16 -10.16 5.98
N LEU A 45 -9.44 -9.79 5.84
CA LEU A 45 -9.92 -8.43 6.04
C LEU A 45 -9.64 -7.90 7.45
N CYS A 46 -9.92 -8.71 8.48
CA CYS A 46 -9.64 -8.33 9.86
C CYS A 46 -8.14 -8.12 10.11
N LEU A 47 -7.28 -8.99 9.59
CA LEU A 47 -5.83 -8.89 9.77
C LEU A 47 -5.22 -7.73 8.98
N TYR A 48 -5.77 -7.43 7.80
CA TYR A 48 -5.41 -6.23 7.04
C TYR A 48 -5.73 -4.96 7.85
N GLU A 49 -6.97 -4.83 8.33
CA GLU A 49 -7.39 -3.66 9.11
C GLU A 49 -6.64 -3.55 10.45
N ALA A 50 -6.31 -4.68 11.05
CA ALA A 50 -5.45 -4.71 12.24
C ALA A 50 -4.07 -4.11 11.95
N GLY A 51 -3.46 -4.47 10.82
CA GLY A 51 -2.19 -3.89 10.37
C GLY A 51 -2.31 -2.41 10.05
N MET A 52 -3.39 -1.97 9.40
CA MET A 52 -3.60 -0.54 9.11
C MET A 52 -3.68 0.30 10.37
N ALA A 53 -4.45 -0.16 11.37
CA ALA A 53 -4.56 0.49 12.67
C ALA A 53 -3.24 0.45 13.46
N LEU A 54 -2.49 -0.66 13.38
CA LEU A 54 -1.19 -0.81 14.04
C LEU A 54 -0.13 0.09 13.42
N ASN A 55 -0.09 0.17 12.10
CA ASN A 55 0.84 1.01 11.37
C ASN A 55 0.65 2.48 11.74
N ASP A 56 -0.59 2.99 11.67
CA ASP A 56 -0.90 4.36 12.04
C ASP A 56 -0.59 4.63 13.53
N TRP A 57 -0.79 3.64 14.42
CA TRP A 57 -0.38 3.75 15.82
C TRP A 57 1.14 3.80 16.00
N ALA A 58 1.89 3.00 15.26
CA ALA A 58 3.35 2.96 15.31
C ALA A 58 3.97 4.24 14.73
N ASP A 59 3.39 4.79 13.67
CA ASP A 59 3.86 6.00 12.96
C ASP A 59 3.43 7.31 13.63
N ARG A 60 2.63 7.26 14.69
CA ARG A 60 1.98 8.45 15.30
C ARG A 60 2.93 9.63 15.60
N GLU A 61 4.18 9.35 15.99
CA GLU A 61 5.17 10.39 16.33
C GLU A 61 5.81 11.00 15.08
N GLU A 62 5.98 10.21 14.02
CA GLU A 62 6.42 10.66 12.71
C GLU A 62 5.31 11.45 12.01
N ASP A 63 4.10 10.87 11.95
CA ASP A 63 2.91 11.51 11.40
C ASP A 63 2.57 12.83 12.13
N ALA A 64 2.90 12.98 13.43
CA ALA A 64 2.71 14.25 14.13
C ALA A 64 3.61 15.38 13.60
N ARG A 65 4.79 15.06 13.06
CA ARG A 65 5.72 16.04 12.48
C ARG A 65 5.37 16.32 11.03
N ASP A 66 5.11 15.27 10.26
CA ASP A 66 5.02 15.38 8.80
C ASP A 66 3.58 15.54 8.30
N ARG A 67 2.60 15.02 9.05
CA ARG A 67 1.19 14.96 8.65
C ARG A 67 0.24 15.17 9.85
N PRO A 68 0.29 16.34 10.51
CA PRO A 68 -0.45 16.58 11.75
C PRO A 68 -1.97 16.45 11.64
N HIS A 69 -2.52 16.43 10.41
CA HIS A 69 -3.95 16.24 10.12
C HIS A 69 -4.42 14.78 10.23
N ARG A 70 -3.49 13.81 10.29
CA ARG A 70 -3.79 12.38 10.41
C ARG A 70 -4.65 12.10 11.66
N PRO A 71 -5.52 11.08 11.65
CA PRO A 71 -6.51 10.85 12.72
C PRO A 71 -5.94 10.75 14.14
N ILE A 72 -4.76 10.15 14.30
CA ILE A 72 -4.11 9.96 15.61
C ILE A 72 -3.41 11.25 16.09
N PRO A 73 -2.46 11.85 15.33
CA PRO A 73 -1.85 13.12 15.74
C PRO A 73 -2.83 14.27 15.93
N SER A 74 -3.90 14.32 15.11
CA SER A 74 -4.92 15.36 15.21
C SER A 74 -5.86 15.16 16.42
N GLY A 75 -5.69 14.11 17.21
CA GLY A 75 -6.52 13.79 18.37
C GLY A 75 -7.94 13.31 18.05
N ARG A 76 -8.28 13.10 16.77
CA ARG A 76 -9.62 12.60 16.36
C ARG A 76 -9.84 11.17 16.85
N ILE A 77 -8.77 10.38 16.90
CA ILE A 77 -8.70 9.02 17.45
C ILE A 77 -7.54 8.97 18.46
N GLY A 78 -7.80 8.50 19.68
CA GLY A 78 -6.75 8.31 20.67
C GLY A 78 -5.82 7.14 20.31
N ALA A 79 -4.52 7.28 20.54
CA ALA A 79 -3.54 6.23 20.25
C ALA A 79 -3.91 4.87 20.91
N GLY A 80 -4.34 4.89 22.18
CA GLY A 80 -4.80 3.67 22.86
C GLY A 80 -6.00 3.00 22.20
N ALA A 81 -6.90 3.78 21.57
CA ALA A 81 -8.03 3.23 20.84
C ALA A 81 -7.62 2.62 19.49
N ALA A 82 -6.66 3.23 18.78
CA ALA A 82 -6.11 2.64 17.56
C ALA A 82 -5.40 1.30 17.84
N LEU A 83 -4.58 1.24 18.89
CA LEU A 83 -3.96 0.00 19.34
C LEU A 83 -5.00 -1.04 19.78
N GLY A 84 -6.01 -0.62 20.56
CA GLY A 84 -7.10 -1.49 20.97
C GLY A 84 -7.88 -2.06 19.79
N ALA A 85 -8.14 -1.24 18.75
CA ALA A 85 -8.77 -1.69 17.52
C ALA A 85 -7.90 -2.71 16.77
N SER A 86 -6.59 -2.46 16.66
CA SER A 86 -5.66 -3.41 16.04
C SER A 86 -5.65 -4.77 16.75
N VAL A 87 -5.57 -4.78 18.08
CA VAL A 87 -5.62 -6.01 18.88
C VAL A 87 -6.96 -6.72 18.72
N ALA A 88 -8.08 -6.00 18.79
CA ALA A 88 -9.42 -6.55 18.65
C ALA A 88 -9.64 -7.17 17.25
N LEU A 89 -9.20 -6.48 16.20
CA LEU A 89 -9.27 -6.96 14.82
C LEU A 89 -8.37 -8.17 14.60
N THR A 90 -7.17 -8.19 15.19
CA THR A 90 -6.29 -9.37 15.17
C THR A 90 -7.01 -10.56 15.82
N GLY A 91 -7.59 -10.38 17.00
CA GLY A 91 -8.35 -11.43 17.70
C GLY A 91 -9.56 -11.93 16.90
N ALA A 92 -10.32 -11.01 16.29
CA ALA A 92 -11.45 -11.35 15.43
C ALA A 92 -10.99 -12.15 14.18
N GLY A 93 -9.87 -11.73 13.56
CA GLY A 93 -9.30 -12.43 12.42
C GLY A 93 -8.87 -13.85 12.75
N LEU A 94 -8.18 -14.06 13.88
CA LEU A 94 -7.80 -15.39 14.36
C LEU A 94 -9.01 -16.25 14.72
N ALA A 95 -10.04 -15.66 15.33
CA ALA A 95 -11.30 -16.34 15.63
C ALA A 95 -11.99 -16.82 14.34
N LEU A 96 -12.06 -15.99 13.30
CA LEU A 96 -12.58 -16.38 11.98
C LEU A 96 -11.72 -17.48 11.34
N ALA A 97 -10.39 -17.34 11.37
CA ALA A 97 -9.47 -18.34 10.83
C ALA A 97 -9.62 -19.71 11.52
N SER A 98 -9.88 -19.73 12.83
CA SER A 98 -10.16 -20.97 13.57
C SER A 98 -11.40 -21.70 13.03
N ARG A 99 -12.40 -20.95 12.55
CA ARG A 99 -13.62 -21.48 11.92
C ARG A 99 -13.38 -21.93 10.48
N ALA A 100 -12.35 -21.42 9.82
CA ALA A 100 -11.87 -21.91 8.53
C ALA A 100 -11.00 -23.19 8.66
N GLY A 101 -10.61 -23.56 9.89
CA GLY A 101 -9.91 -24.80 10.22
C GLY A 101 -8.48 -24.59 10.72
N GLY A 102 -7.89 -25.64 11.31
CA GLY A 102 -6.59 -25.54 12.00
C GLY A 102 -5.42 -25.10 11.11
N ARG A 103 -5.45 -25.44 9.82
CA ARG A 103 -4.42 -24.99 8.85
C ARG A 103 -4.53 -23.50 8.57
N ALA A 104 -5.74 -23.01 8.30
CA ALA A 104 -6.01 -21.60 8.12
C ALA A 104 -5.61 -20.80 9.37
N LEU A 105 -5.95 -21.28 10.57
CA LEU A 105 -5.50 -20.68 11.83
C LEU A 105 -3.98 -20.59 11.94
N GLY A 106 -3.25 -21.67 11.63
CA GLY A 106 -1.78 -21.67 11.66
C GLY A 106 -1.18 -20.62 10.73
N VAL A 107 -1.70 -20.52 9.50
CA VAL A 107 -1.27 -19.48 8.54
C VAL A 107 -1.64 -18.08 9.03
N SER A 108 -2.84 -17.87 9.58
CA SER A 108 -3.26 -16.58 10.13
C SER A 108 -2.43 -16.14 11.33
N VAL A 109 -1.97 -17.06 12.19
CA VAL A 109 -1.05 -16.73 13.29
C VAL A 109 0.30 -16.26 12.74
N ALA A 110 0.85 -16.96 11.74
CA ALA A 110 2.08 -16.54 11.07
C ALA A 110 1.92 -15.19 10.36
N LEU A 111 0.78 -14.96 9.71
CA LEU A 111 0.43 -13.69 9.07
C LEU A 111 0.34 -12.56 10.11
N ALA A 112 -0.41 -12.75 11.20
CA ALA A 112 -0.53 -11.76 12.27
C ALA A 112 0.84 -11.42 12.87
N ALA A 113 1.66 -12.44 13.17
CA ALA A 113 3.02 -12.23 13.66
C ALA A 113 3.88 -11.42 12.67
N THR A 114 3.74 -11.69 11.36
CA THR A 114 4.46 -10.97 10.31
C THR A 114 4.02 -9.51 10.22
N VAL A 115 2.70 -9.24 10.26
CA VAL A 115 2.14 -7.88 10.25
C VAL A 115 2.64 -7.08 11.44
N TRP A 116 2.53 -7.64 12.65
CA TRP A 116 3.00 -6.99 13.87
C TRP A 116 4.52 -6.74 13.86
N SER A 117 5.31 -7.72 13.39
CA SER A 117 6.76 -7.58 13.28
C SER A 117 7.15 -6.53 12.24
N TYR A 118 6.42 -6.44 11.14
CA TYR A 118 6.61 -5.42 10.12
C TYR A 118 6.35 -4.01 10.69
N ASP A 119 5.16 -3.80 11.28
CA ASP A 119 4.72 -2.48 11.71
C ASP A 119 5.54 -1.91 12.87
N LEU A 120 6.02 -2.79 13.77
CA LEU A 120 6.75 -2.38 14.97
C LEU A 120 8.27 -2.33 14.80
N TYR A 121 8.84 -3.13 13.90
CA TYR A 121 10.30 -3.28 13.81
C TYR A 121 10.84 -3.17 12.39
N TRP A 122 10.31 -3.96 11.46
CA TRP A 122 11.03 -4.19 10.19
C TRP A 122 10.77 -3.13 9.13
N LYS A 123 9.68 -2.36 9.22
CA LYS A 123 9.35 -1.38 8.18
C LYS A 123 10.43 -0.32 7.94
N HIS A 124 11.20 0.07 8.95
CA HIS A 124 12.31 1.03 8.79
C HIS A 124 13.67 0.37 8.50
N THR A 125 13.70 -0.95 8.32
CA THR A 125 14.94 -1.71 8.08
C THR A 125 15.03 -2.18 6.63
N PRO A 126 16.22 -2.61 6.15
CA PRO A 126 16.35 -3.27 4.85
C PRO A 126 15.49 -4.53 4.69
N ALA A 127 15.05 -5.15 5.79
CA ALA A 127 14.18 -6.33 5.76
C ALA A 127 12.71 -6.01 5.48
N GLY A 128 12.30 -4.73 5.49
CA GLY A 128 10.91 -4.31 5.30
C GLY A 128 10.23 -4.84 4.02
N PRO A 129 10.87 -4.81 2.83
CA PRO A 129 10.29 -5.38 1.62
C PRO A 129 10.07 -6.90 1.71
N ALA A 130 10.98 -7.62 2.39
CA ALA A 130 10.85 -9.07 2.59
C ALA A 130 9.67 -9.41 3.52
N ALA A 131 9.50 -8.62 4.58
CA ALA A 131 8.39 -8.74 5.52
C ALA A 131 7.04 -8.47 4.84
N MET A 132 6.96 -7.41 4.03
CA MET A 132 5.76 -7.09 3.25
C MET A 132 5.44 -8.20 2.25
N ALA A 133 6.44 -8.70 1.51
CA ALA A 133 6.29 -9.82 0.61
C ALA A 133 5.78 -11.09 1.32
N ALA A 134 6.34 -11.40 2.50
CA ALA A 134 5.90 -12.53 3.31
C ALA A 134 4.44 -12.39 3.76
N ALA A 135 4.02 -11.19 4.20
CA ALA A 135 2.63 -10.93 4.56
C ALA A 135 1.68 -11.18 3.39
N ARG A 136 2.00 -10.70 2.18
CA ARG A 136 1.18 -10.92 0.98
C ARG A 136 1.13 -12.40 0.58
N SER A 137 2.26 -13.10 0.61
CA SER A 137 2.28 -14.55 0.36
C SER A 137 1.44 -15.32 1.38
N LEU A 138 1.55 -15.00 2.68
CA LEU A 138 0.80 -15.66 3.74
C LEU A 138 -0.72 -15.40 3.63
N ASP A 139 -1.12 -14.21 3.20
CA ASP A 139 -2.54 -13.87 2.98
C ASP A 139 -3.17 -14.69 1.84
N LEU A 140 -2.43 -14.92 0.75
CA LEU A 140 -2.85 -15.85 -0.30
C LEU A 140 -2.93 -17.29 0.25
N LEU A 141 -1.90 -17.73 0.99
CA LEU A 141 -1.86 -19.07 1.56
C LEU A 141 -2.97 -19.31 2.60
N LEU A 142 -3.45 -18.27 3.29
CA LEU A 142 -4.61 -18.36 4.18
C LEU A 142 -5.86 -18.80 3.39
N GLY A 143 -6.07 -18.19 2.22
CA GLY A 143 -7.10 -18.59 1.28
C GLY A 143 -7.01 -20.06 0.89
N ALA A 144 -5.82 -20.50 0.47
CA ALA A 144 -5.58 -21.89 0.09
C ALA A 144 -5.79 -22.88 1.26
N ALA A 145 -5.24 -22.56 2.43
CA ALA A 145 -5.32 -23.40 3.64
C ALA A 145 -6.75 -23.57 4.16
N SER A 146 -7.68 -22.67 3.81
CA SER A 146 -9.10 -22.79 4.12
C SER A 146 -9.80 -23.92 3.34
N THR A 147 -9.19 -24.37 2.24
CA THR A 147 -9.77 -25.37 1.32
C THR A 147 -9.24 -26.79 1.55
N GLY A 148 -8.13 -26.94 2.30
CA GLY A 148 -7.49 -28.22 2.53
C GLY A 148 -5.98 -28.09 2.77
N PRO A 149 -5.20 -29.17 2.55
CA PRO A 149 -3.75 -29.09 2.51
C PRO A 149 -3.27 -28.14 1.40
N VAL A 150 -2.37 -27.22 1.73
CA VAL A 150 -1.74 -26.33 0.76
C VAL A 150 -0.85 -27.16 -0.17
N THR A 151 -1.09 -27.05 -1.47
CA THR A 151 -0.33 -27.77 -2.50
C THR A 151 0.59 -26.85 -3.27
N ARG A 152 1.39 -27.42 -4.20
CA ARG A 152 2.20 -26.62 -5.13
C ARG A 152 1.36 -25.62 -5.95
N ARG A 153 0.07 -25.89 -6.16
CA ARG A 153 -0.82 -25.02 -6.92
C ARG A 153 -1.04 -23.68 -6.25
N ALA A 154 -1.06 -23.62 -4.91
CA ALA A 154 -1.10 -22.35 -4.17
C ALA A 154 0.30 -21.80 -3.83
N LEU A 155 1.31 -22.65 -3.66
CA LEU A 155 2.67 -22.19 -3.34
C LEU A 155 3.31 -21.38 -4.47
N VAL A 156 3.11 -21.77 -5.73
CA VAL A 156 3.63 -21.03 -6.89
C VAL A 156 3.05 -19.61 -6.95
N PRO A 157 1.72 -19.39 -7.00
CA PRO A 157 1.18 -18.04 -7.02
C PRO A 157 1.51 -17.24 -5.74
N ALA A 158 1.58 -17.88 -4.56
CA ALA A 158 2.03 -17.21 -3.34
C ALA A 158 3.47 -16.68 -3.48
N ALA A 159 4.38 -17.49 -4.03
CA ALA A 159 5.77 -17.10 -4.25
C ALA A 159 5.90 -16.01 -5.31
N LEU A 160 5.13 -16.08 -6.40
CA LEU A 160 5.12 -15.07 -7.45
C LEU A 160 4.58 -13.73 -6.94
N LEU A 161 3.49 -13.75 -6.17
CA LEU A 161 2.93 -12.57 -5.51
C LEU A 161 3.93 -11.94 -4.53
N GLY A 162 4.59 -12.79 -3.72
CA GLY A 162 5.62 -12.35 -2.79
C GLY A 162 6.80 -11.73 -3.51
N ALA A 163 7.32 -12.37 -4.56
CA ALA A 163 8.43 -11.85 -5.35
C ALA A 163 8.07 -10.55 -6.10
N HIS A 164 6.84 -10.45 -6.63
CA HIS A 164 6.34 -9.20 -7.21
C HIS A 164 6.26 -8.08 -6.18
N THR A 165 5.68 -8.37 -5.01
CA THR A 165 5.58 -7.42 -3.90
C THR A 165 6.97 -6.97 -3.44
N TYR A 166 7.89 -7.91 -3.24
CA TYR A 166 9.27 -7.63 -2.88
C TYR A 166 9.92 -6.69 -3.89
N ALA A 167 9.78 -6.98 -5.19
CA ALA A 167 10.34 -6.16 -6.25
C ALA A 167 9.76 -4.75 -6.24
N VAL A 168 8.43 -4.60 -6.20
CA VAL A 168 7.75 -3.29 -6.20
C VAL A 168 8.10 -2.49 -4.95
N THR A 169 8.07 -3.10 -3.76
CA THR A 169 8.43 -2.43 -2.50
C THR A 169 9.90 -2.04 -2.50
N THR A 170 10.79 -2.85 -3.09
CA THR A 170 12.22 -2.53 -3.20
C THR A 170 12.48 -1.41 -4.22
N VAL A 171 11.84 -1.44 -5.40
CA VAL A 171 11.89 -0.33 -6.39
C VAL A 171 11.44 0.97 -5.71
N SER A 172 10.27 0.95 -5.07
CA SER A 172 9.69 2.14 -4.45
C SER A 172 10.57 2.72 -3.34
N ARG A 173 11.37 1.90 -2.65
CA ARG A 173 12.38 2.37 -1.69
C ARG A 173 13.67 2.90 -2.34
N HIS A 174 14.07 2.35 -3.48
CA HIS A 174 15.28 2.80 -4.17
C HIS A 174 15.08 4.09 -4.97
N GLU A 175 13.92 4.27 -5.61
CA GLU A 175 13.55 5.51 -6.32
C GLU A 175 13.59 6.74 -5.42
N THR A 176 13.50 6.49 -4.13
CA THR A 176 13.26 7.49 -3.11
C THR A 176 14.49 7.72 -2.24
N GLN A 177 15.39 6.74 -2.19
CA GLN A 177 16.77 6.85 -1.67
C GLN A 177 17.80 7.27 -2.75
N GLY A 178 17.39 7.50 -4.00
CA GLY A 178 18.28 7.89 -5.10
C GLY A 178 19.16 6.76 -5.65
N GLY A 179 18.77 5.49 -5.43
CA GLY A 179 19.49 4.30 -5.86
C GLY A 179 19.16 3.85 -7.30
N SER A 180 20.01 2.97 -7.85
CA SER A 180 19.86 2.38 -9.19
C SER A 180 18.60 1.48 -9.31
N VAL A 181 17.73 1.77 -10.28
CA VAL A 181 16.50 0.99 -10.58
C VAL A 181 16.74 -0.39 -11.22
N ARG A 182 17.98 -0.71 -11.61
CA ARG A 182 18.28 -1.90 -12.42
C ARG A 182 18.13 -3.22 -11.67
N ALA A 183 18.59 -3.29 -10.43
CA ALA A 183 18.54 -4.55 -9.66
C ALA A 183 17.11 -4.96 -9.27
N PRO A 184 16.23 -4.05 -8.83
CA PRO A 184 14.83 -4.37 -8.58
C PRO A 184 14.04 -4.73 -9.85
N LEU A 185 14.32 -4.05 -10.98
CA LEU A 185 13.73 -4.39 -12.28
C LEU A 185 14.21 -5.75 -12.81
N ALA A 186 15.47 -6.10 -12.58
CA ALA A 186 15.99 -7.42 -12.93
C ALA A 186 15.33 -8.53 -12.09
N ALA A 187 15.11 -8.29 -10.79
CA ALA A 187 14.36 -9.22 -9.93
C ALA A 187 12.89 -9.37 -10.36
N LEU A 188 12.25 -8.27 -10.78
CA LEU A 188 10.89 -8.28 -11.34
C LEU A 188 10.83 -9.09 -12.65
N ALA A 189 11.78 -8.85 -13.56
CA ALA A 189 11.86 -9.56 -14.84
C ALA A 189 12.13 -11.06 -14.63
N ALA A 190 13.04 -11.41 -13.72
CA ALA A 190 13.32 -12.81 -13.36
C ALA A 190 12.08 -13.50 -12.79
N THR A 191 11.33 -12.81 -11.91
CA THR A 191 10.07 -13.32 -11.35
C THR A 191 9.02 -13.54 -12.46
N ALA A 192 8.84 -12.56 -13.34
CA ALA A 192 7.90 -12.67 -14.47
C ALA A 192 8.25 -13.82 -15.42
N LEU A 193 9.54 -14.04 -15.67
CA LEU A 193 10.03 -15.15 -16.49
C LEU A 193 9.77 -16.52 -15.83
N ILE A 194 9.96 -16.62 -14.51
CA ILE A 194 9.64 -17.83 -13.74
C ILE A 194 8.12 -18.09 -13.73
N SER A 195 7.29 -17.04 -13.60
CA SER A 195 5.83 -17.14 -13.72
C SER A 195 5.40 -17.67 -15.09
N ALA A 196 5.94 -17.08 -16.15
CA ALA A 196 5.63 -17.47 -17.52
C ALA A 196 6.06 -18.93 -17.81
N TRP A 197 7.14 -19.39 -17.17
CA TRP A 197 7.60 -20.76 -17.29
C TRP A 197 6.75 -21.77 -16.51
N GLY A 198 6.19 -21.38 -15.36
CA GLY A 198 5.28 -22.20 -14.55
C GLY A 198 3.87 -22.36 -15.17
N LEU A 199 3.47 -21.45 -16.06
CA LEU A 199 2.18 -21.44 -16.76
C LEU A 199 2.13 -22.30 -18.03
N ARG A 200 3.05 -23.26 -18.21
CA ARG A 200 2.96 -24.20 -19.34
C ARG A 200 1.59 -24.91 -19.32
N PRO A 201 0.80 -24.83 -20.39
CA PRO A 201 -0.59 -25.25 -20.38
C PRO A 201 -0.71 -26.73 -20.04
N HIS A 202 -1.46 -27.04 -18.98
CA HIS A 202 -2.06 -28.35 -18.82
C HIS A 202 -3.26 -28.43 -19.75
N THR A 203 -3.36 -29.51 -20.52
CA THR A 203 -4.48 -29.82 -21.39
C THR A 203 -5.82 -29.73 -20.63
N PRO A 204 -6.81 -28.95 -21.09
CA PRO A 204 -8.08 -28.82 -20.39
C PRO A 204 -8.87 -30.13 -20.46
N GLY A 205 -9.30 -30.64 -19.30
CA GLY A 205 -10.40 -31.60 -19.22
C GLY A 205 -11.76 -30.93 -19.49
N PRO A 206 -12.83 -31.69 -19.78
CA PRO A 206 -14.10 -31.15 -20.26
C PRO A 206 -14.73 -30.17 -19.26
N GLN A 207 -15.09 -28.98 -19.74
CA GLN A 207 -15.70 -27.91 -18.97
C GLN A 207 -17.18 -28.22 -18.66
N SER A 208 -17.61 -27.97 -17.43
CA SER A 208 -19.04 -27.87 -17.06
C SER A 208 -19.46 -26.39 -17.06
N PRO A 209 -20.68 -26.03 -17.48
CA PRO A 209 -21.01 -24.64 -17.88
C PRO A 209 -21.27 -23.64 -16.74
N ASP A 210 -21.21 -24.05 -15.47
CA ASP A 210 -21.66 -23.21 -14.35
C ASP A 210 -20.51 -22.84 -13.42
N GLY A 211 -19.80 -21.76 -13.75
CA GLY A 211 -18.78 -21.19 -12.87
C GLY A 211 -18.36 -19.79 -13.32
N LEU A 212 -18.71 -18.78 -12.53
CA LEU A 212 -18.21 -17.42 -12.72
C LEU A 212 -16.68 -17.44 -12.68
N ASP A 213 -16.04 -16.93 -13.72
CA ASP A 213 -14.58 -16.88 -13.85
C ASP A 213 -14.00 -15.78 -12.96
N PHE A 214 -13.64 -16.15 -11.72
CA PHE A 214 -13.12 -15.25 -10.70
C PHE A 214 -11.69 -14.75 -10.95
N ALA A 215 -11.01 -15.25 -11.99
CA ALA A 215 -9.63 -14.89 -12.31
C ALA A 215 -9.46 -13.40 -12.68
N HIS A 216 -10.49 -12.77 -13.26
CA HIS A 216 -10.44 -11.37 -13.70
C HIS A 216 -10.57 -10.35 -12.57
N VAL A 217 -11.21 -10.71 -11.44
CA VAL A 217 -11.43 -9.79 -10.30
C VAL A 217 -10.13 -9.57 -9.51
N GLY A 218 -9.26 -10.57 -9.44
CA GLY A 218 -7.97 -10.48 -8.75
C GLY A 218 -7.01 -9.45 -9.36
N SER A 219 -7.04 -9.24 -10.69
CA SER A 219 -6.07 -8.37 -11.37
C SER A 219 -6.28 -6.87 -11.13
N TYR A 220 -7.52 -6.42 -10.91
CA TYR A 220 -7.82 -4.99 -10.68
C TYR A 220 -7.54 -4.55 -9.24
N ALA A 221 -7.71 -5.46 -8.27
CA ALA A 221 -7.38 -5.22 -6.88
C ALA A 221 -5.87 -4.99 -6.65
N GLN A 222 -5.01 -5.66 -7.44
CA GLN A 222 -3.54 -5.60 -7.30
C GLN A 222 -2.96 -4.23 -7.69
N VAL A 223 -3.49 -3.58 -8.74
CA VAL A 223 -2.97 -2.29 -9.24
C VAL A 223 -3.25 -1.15 -8.26
N GLN A 224 -4.39 -1.18 -7.55
CA GLN A 224 -4.75 -0.13 -6.61
C GLN A 224 -4.03 -0.30 -5.25
N ASN A 225 -3.86 -1.55 -4.79
CA ASN A 225 -3.12 -1.84 -3.55
C ASN A 225 -1.62 -1.46 -3.67
N GLY A 226 -1.03 -1.60 -4.87
CA GLY A 226 0.31 -1.08 -5.16
C GLY A 226 0.43 0.45 -5.05
N ARG A 227 -0.64 1.20 -5.34
CA ARG A 227 -0.67 2.67 -5.17
C ARG A 227 -0.79 3.07 -3.71
N ASP A 228 -1.59 2.34 -2.93
CA ASP A 228 -1.69 2.56 -1.48
C ASP A 228 -0.36 2.22 -0.77
N GLN A 229 0.34 1.18 -1.23
CA GLN A 229 1.70 0.83 -0.79
C GLN A 229 2.75 1.90 -1.19
N GLN A 230 2.68 2.47 -2.39
CA GLN A 230 3.53 3.61 -2.78
C GLN A 230 3.29 4.84 -1.91
N ASN A 231 2.05 5.12 -1.53
CA ASN A 231 1.71 6.23 -0.64
C ASN A 231 2.13 5.97 0.82
N GLN A 232 2.20 4.71 1.24
CA GLN A 232 2.71 4.28 2.55
C GLN A 232 4.24 4.26 2.62
N ALA A 233 4.94 4.00 1.51
CA ALA A 233 6.40 4.05 1.46
C ALA A 233 6.93 5.49 1.45
N ARG A 234 6.17 6.47 0.92
CA ARG A 234 6.51 7.91 0.79
C ARG A 234 7.08 8.66 2.01
N PRO A 235 6.75 8.38 3.29
CA PRO A 235 7.26 9.15 4.44
C PRO A 235 8.65 8.69 4.93
N ALA A 236 9.01 7.40 4.83
CA ALA A 236 10.36 6.89 5.16
C ALA A 236 11.50 7.48 4.28
N ILE A 237 11.11 8.33 3.34
CA ILE A 237 11.90 8.88 2.23
C ILE A 237 12.22 10.35 2.48
N GLU A 238 11.34 11.06 3.17
CA GLU A 238 11.52 12.50 3.43
C GLU A 238 12.59 12.72 4.52
N ASP A 239 12.74 11.75 5.43
CA ASP A 239 13.76 11.72 6.49
C ASP A 239 15.17 11.33 5.97
N MET A 240 15.26 10.78 4.75
CA MET A 240 16.53 10.30 4.17
C MET A 240 17.12 11.25 3.12
N ARG A 241 16.43 12.36 2.80
CA ARG A 241 17.04 13.46 2.04
C ARG A 241 18.03 14.18 2.96
N PRO A 242 19.31 14.35 2.57
CA PRO A 242 20.18 15.25 3.30
C PRO A 242 19.50 16.62 3.32
N LYS A 243 19.24 17.14 4.53
CA LYS A 243 18.83 18.53 4.71
C LYS A 243 19.97 19.36 4.15
N VAL A 244 19.83 19.85 2.92
CA VAL A 244 20.71 20.88 2.38
C VAL A 244 20.49 22.10 3.26
N ALA A 245 21.37 22.25 4.25
CA ALA A 245 21.48 23.46 5.02
C ALA A 245 21.93 24.57 4.05
N TYR A 246 20.97 25.31 3.50
CA TYR A 246 21.24 26.65 3.01
C TYR A 246 21.43 27.55 4.24
N GLY A 247 22.55 27.37 4.93
CA GLY A 247 23.05 28.32 5.91
C GLY A 247 23.92 29.34 5.18
N GLY A 248 23.48 30.59 5.12
CA GLY A 248 24.38 31.66 4.69
C GLY A 248 23.76 32.96 4.26
N SER A 249 23.70 33.89 5.22
CA SER A 249 23.77 35.34 5.08
C SER A 249 22.51 36.12 4.70
N GLY A 250 22.23 37.07 5.57
CA GLY A 250 21.03 37.89 5.59
C GLY A 250 21.03 39.04 4.60
N GLY A 251 19.85 39.63 4.50
CA GLY A 251 19.58 40.84 3.75
C GLY A 251 18.08 41.03 3.63
N SER A 252 17.44 41.62 4.64
CA SER A 252 16.12 42.24 4.45
C SER A 252 16.24 43.38 3.44
N PRO A 253 15.21 43.59 2.61
CA PRO A 253 14.82 44.95 2.28
C PRO A 253 13.38 45.22 2.70
N ARG A 254 13.21 46.18 3.61
CA ARG A 254 11.98 46.92 3.82
C ARG A 254 11.72 47.84 2.62
N HIS A 255 10.44 48.04 2.32
CA HIS A 255 9.80 49.12 1.56
C HIS A 255 10.64 50.17 0.81
N ALA A 256 10.41 50.28 -0.49
CA ALA A 256 10.26 51.53 -1.25
C ALA A 256 9.45 51.20 -2.52
N ALA A 257 8.17 51.55 -2.58
CA ALA A 257 7.66 52.79 -3.20
C ALA A 257 7.39 52.62 -4.72
N GLU A 258 6.09 52.60 -5.01
CA GLU A 258 5.39 52.68 -6.29
C GLU A 258 5.77 53.96 -7.09
N PRO A 259 5.67 53.94 -8.43
CA PRO A 259 5.26 55.15 -9.13
C PRO A 259 4.11 54.89 -10.11
N GLN A 260 2.97 55.56 -9.89
CA GLN A 260 1.90 55.71 -10.87
C GLN A 260 2.16 56.92 -11.80
N SER A 261 2.11 56.62 -13.10
CA SER A 261 1.61 57.40 -14.25
C SER A 261 1.70 58.95 -14.30
N VAL A 262 2.29 59.47 -15.39
CA VAL A 262 1.79 60.68 -16.09
C VAL A 262 1.89 60.49 -17.61
N THR A 263 0.72 60.55 -18.25
CA THR A 263 0.45 60.66 -19.70
C THR A 263 0.62 62.09 -20.22
N ALA A 264 1.07 62.26 -21.47
CA ALA A 264 0.47 63.09 -22.56
C ALA A 264 1.48 63.85 -23.45
N GLY A 265 1.16 63.95 -24.76
CA GLY A 265 1.66 64.99 -25.67
C GLY A 265 2.24 64.50 -27.02
N ARG A 266 1.43 63.93 -27.93
CA ARG A 266 0.86 64.57 -29.14
C ARG A 266 1.88 65.24 -30.08
N GLY A 267 2.15 64.56 -31.20
CA GLY A 267 2.90 65.07 -32.35
C GLY A 267 2.18 66.21 -33.09
N GLY A 268 2.99 67.13 -33.63
CA GLY A 268 2.57 68.38 -34.24
C GLY A 268 2.07 68.26 -35.67
N VAL A 269 1.17 69.20 -36.01
CA VAL A 269 0.78 69.57 -37.38
C VAL A 269 1.00 71.09 -37.51
N SER A 270 1.61 71.48 -38.63
CA SER A 270 2.08 72.82 -39.04
C SER A 270 0.95 73.84 -39.24
N PRO A 271 1.24 75.17 -39.32
CA PRO A 271 1.41 75.78 -40.66
C PRO A 271 2.38 76.98 -40.80
N ARG A 272 3.17 76.93 -41.89
CA ARG A 272 3.46 77.94 -42.94
C ARG A 272 3.42 79.48 -42.68
N THR A 273 4.61 80.10 -42.82
CA THR A 273 5.03 81.22 -43.74
C THR A 273 4.46 82.67 -43.58
N PRO A 274 4.96 83.70 -44.31
CA PRO A 274 6.24 84.43 -44.13
C PRO A 274 6.09 85.99 -44.19
N ARG A 275 7.13 86.76 -43.82
CA ARG A 275 7.49 88.12 -44.31
C ARG A 275 9.01 88.25 -44.08
N MET A 276 9.87 88.72 -44.98
CA MET A 276 9.77 89.53 -46.20
C MET A 276 10.36 88.81 -47.41
#